data_AF-A0A0U1M8Z7-F1
#
_entry.id   AF-A0A0U1M8Z7-F1
#
_cell.length_a   1.000
_cell.length_b   1.000
_cell.length_c   1.000
_cell.angle_alpha   90.00
_cell.angle_beta   90.00
_cell.angle_gamma   90.00
#
_symmetry.space_group_name_H-M   'P 1'
#
loop_
_entity.id
_entity.type
_entity.pdbx_description
1 polymer ?
#
loop_
_entity_poly.entity_id
_entity_poly.type
_entity_poly.pdbx_seq_one_letter_code
_entity_poly.pdbx_strand_id
1 'polypeptide(L)'
;MWEAVTTANSIYKYKTPFEVLVHKRYPGANFAVMDMYSVLEDVYNNPDQYLASPANVTDFIDQCNSHGCTRLPNQDSFMWFNSLHPSIKTDSIIAKRCVEVFKEESKYADYWS
;
A
#
# COMPACT_ATOMS: atom_id res chain seq x y z
N MET A 1 13.68 8.51 -8.68
CA MET A 1 12.24 8.38 -8.29
C MET A 1 12.15 7.79 -6.90
N TRP A 2 12.96 6.80 -6.58
CA TRP A 2 13.18 6.28 -5.22
C TRP A 2 13.46 7.37 -4.18
N GLU A 3 14.34 8.33 -4.49
CA GLU A 3 14.73 9.41 -3.58
C GLU A 3 13.55 10.34 -3.23
N ALA A 4 12.66 10.58 -4.19
CA ALA A 4 11.46 11.39 -3.96
C ALA A 4 10.47 10.66 -3.03
N VAL A 5 10.32 9.35 -3.19
CA VAL A 5 9.48 8.52 -2.30
C VAL A 5 10.07 8.46 -0.89
N THR A 6 11.37 8.20 -0.76
CA THR A 6 12.06 8.19 0.55
C THR A 6 11.94 9.53 1.26
N THR A 7 12.09 10.64 0.51
CA THR A 7 11.94 11.99 1.05
C THR A 7 10.50 12.24 1.52
N ALA A 8 9.50 11.91 0.71
CA ALA A 8 8.10 12.08 1.07
C ALA A 8 7.74 11.28 2.33
N ASN A 9 8.15 10.01 2.40
CA ASN A 9 7.93 9.15 3.57
C ASN A 9 8.59 9.76 4.83
N SER A 10 9.81 10.28 4.70
CA SER A 10 10.50 10.95 5.82
C SER A 10 9.76 12.21 6.27
N ILE A 11 9.24 13.01 5.33
CA ILE A 11 8.45 14.20 5.67
C ILE A 11 7.21 13.80 6.47
N TYR A 12 6.42 12.83 6.02
CA TYR A 12 5.23 12.42 6.78
C TYR A 12 5.56 11.82 8.14
N LYS A 13 6.66 11.06 8.25
CA LYS A 13 7.13 10.48 9.51
C LYS A 13 7.47 11.52 10.57
N TYR A 14 8.15 12.61 10.18
CA TYR A 14 8.61 13.62 11.14
C TYR A 14 7.72 14.85 11.26
N LYS A 15 7.07 15.27 10.17
CA LYS A 15 6.25 16.49 10.16
C LYS A 15 4.88 16.26 10.78
N THR A 16 4.26 15.10 10.58
CA THR A 16 2.94 14.80 11.17
C THR A 16 2.94 14.93 12.69
N PRO A 17 3.81 14.26 13.46
CA PRO A 17 3.84 14.42 14.91
C PRO A 17 4.14 15.86 15.35
N PHE A 18 5.00 16.58 14.62
CA PHE A 18 5.29 17.97 14.93
C PHE A 18 4.05 18.86 14.77
N GLU A 19 3.34 18.77 13.63
CA GLU A 19 2.17 19.60 13.35
C GLU A 19 1.01 19.30 14.32
N VAL A 20 0.84 18.03 14.72
CA VAL A 20 -0.24 17.58 15.61
C VAL A 20 0.10 17.86 17.08
N LEU A 21 1.25 17.38 17.58
CA LEU A 21 1.55 17.39 19.02
C LEU A 21 2.21 18.70 19.49
N VAL A 22 3.10 19.28 18.67
CA VAL A 22 3.91 20.45 19.06
C VAL A 22 3.27 21.74 18.59
N HIS A 23 2.99 21.85 17.30
CA HIS A 23 2.35 23.05 16.72
C HIS A 23 0.86 23.12 17.06
N LYS A 24 0.24 21.99 17.42
CA LYS A 24 -1.19 21.87 17.76
C LYS A 24 -2.11 22.48 16.70
N ARG A 25 -1.75 22.28 15.44
CA ARG A 25 -2.42 22.90 14.29
C ARG A 25 -3.85 22.41 14.10
N TYR A 26 -4.15 21.20 14.52
CA TYR A 26 -5.41 20.49 14.25
C TYR A 26 -6.11 20.09 15.56
N PRO A 27 -6.70 21.06 16.29
CA PRO A 27 -7.30 20.77 17.59
C PRO A 27 -8.49 19.79 17.45
N GLY A 28 -8.44 18.71 18.23
CA GLY A 28 -9.50 17.68 18.28
C GLY A 28 -9.47 16.65 17.14
N ALA A 29 -8.48 16.71 16.25
CA ALA A 29 -8.31 15.71 15.19
C ALA A 29 -7.34 14.60 15.62
N ASN A 30 -7.69 13.35 15.29
CA ASN A 30 -6.79 12.21 15.42
C ASN A 30 -6.18 11.89 14.06
N PHE A 31 -4.88 11.59 14.05
CA PHE A 31 -4.11 11.28 12.86
C PHE A 31 -3.59 9.86 12.91
N ALA A 32 -3.69 9.16 11.79
CA ALA A 32 -2.96 7.94 11.52
C ALA A 32 -2.19 8.11 10.20
N VAL A 33 -0.91 7.74 10.19
CA VAL A 33 -0.12 7.66 8.95
C VAL A 33 0.14 6.18 8.68
N MET A 34 -0.49 5.68 7.63
CA MET A 34 -0.32 4.29 7.18
C MET A 34 0.88 4.17 6.23
N ASP A 35 1.82 3.29 6.57
CA ASP A 35 2.98 2.98 5.75
C ASP A 35 2.60 2.00 4.62
N MET A 36 2.15 2.58 3.51
CA MET A 36 1.79 1.81 2.32
C MET A 36 2.98 1.08 1.69
N TYR A 37 4.20 1.64 1.82
CA TYR A 37 5.40 1.01 1.29
C TYR A 37 5.63 -0.34 1.96
N SER A 38 5.62 -0.36 3.30
CA SER A 38 5.82 -1.61 4.06
C SER A 38 4.71 -2.64 3.80
N VAL A 39 3.47 -2.21 3.56
CA VAL A 39 2.37 -3.14 3.18
C VAL A 39 2.66 -3.82 1.83
N LEU A 40 3.06 -3.04 0.82
CA LEU A 40 3.34 -3.56 -0.52
C LEU A 40 4.64 -4.38 -0.55
N GLU A 41 5.67 -3.95 0.19
CA GLU A 41 6.94 -4.66 0.31
C GLU A 41 6.77 -6.04 0.97
N ASP A 42 5.89 -6.17 1.96
CA ASP A 42 5.59 -7.46 2.59
C ASP A 42 4.92 -8.43 1.60
N VAL A 43 3.96 -7.94 0.79
CA VAL A 43 3.36 -8.74 -0.29
C VAL A 43 4.39 -9.13 -1.34
N TYR A 44 5.26 -8.20 -1.73
CA TYR A 44 6.29 -8.42 -2.75
C TYR A 44 7.32 -9.48 -2.31
N ASN A 45 7.77 -9.43 -1.05
CA ASN A 45 8.80 -10.32 -0.51
C ASN A 45 8.26 -11.66 -0.02
N ASN A 46 6.97 -11.75 0.34
CA ASN A 46 6.33 -12.96 0.85
C ASN A 46 5.06 -13.36 0.07
N PRO A 47 5.08 -13.41 -1.28
CA PRO A 47 3.86 -13.40 -2.08
C PRO A 47 2.97 -14.63 -1.88
N ASP A 48 3.54 -15.79 -1.59
CA ASP A 48 2.78 -17.03 -1.32
C ASP A 48 1.92 -16.97 -0.05
N GLN A 49 2.18 -16.01 0.86
CA GLN A 49 1.32 -15.78 2.03
C GLN A 49 0.05 -15.00 1.70
N TYR A 50 0.05 -14.31 0.56
CA TYR A 50 -0.95 -13.30 0.22
C TYR A 50 -1.73 -13.60 -1.04
N LEU A 51 -1.07 -14.19 -2.05
CA LEU A 51 -1.58 -14.38 -3.40
C LEU A 51 -1.86 -15.86 -3.68
N ALA A 52 -2.70 -16.14 -4.68
CA ALA A 52 -2.91 -17.51 -5.14
C ALA A 52 -1.64 -18.07 -5.82
N SER A 53 -1.48 -19.40 -5.79
CA SER A 53 -0.32 -20.06 -6.42
C SER A 53 -0.52 -20.25 -7.94
N PRO A 54 0.54 -20.13 -8.78
CA PRO A 54 1.85 -19.59 -8.44
C PRO A 54 1.80 -18.06 -8.35
N ALA A 55 2.31 -17.49 -7.26
CA ALA A 55 2.24 -16.05 -7.06
C ALA A 55 3.17 -15.29 -8.01
N ASN A 56 2.73 -14.12 -8.49
CA ASN A 56 3.45 -13.29 -9.45
C ASN A 56 3.44 -11.81 -9.01
N VAL A 57 4.64 -11.28 -8.75
CA VAL A 57 4.88 -9.90 -8.31
C VAL A 57 5.63 -9.05 -9.34
N THR A 58 6.04 -9.64 -10.46
CA THR A 58 6.88 -9.00 -11.48
C THR A 58 6.14 -8.70 -12.77
N ASP A 59 5.06 -9.42 -13.06
CA ASP A 59 4.18 -9.22 -14.21
C ASP A 59 2.81 -8.70 -13.75
N PHE A 60 1.92 -8.37 -14.69
CA PHE A 60 0.61 -7.81 -14.41
C PHE A 60 -0.52 -8.46 -15.23
N ILE A 61 -1.75 -8.32 -14.74
CA ILE A 61 -2.94 -9.00 -15.30
C ILE A 61 -3.29 -8.50 -16.72
N ASP A 62 -3.30 -7.19 -16.91
CA ASP A 62 -3.86 -6.51 -18.09
C ASP A 62 -2.79 -6.32 -19.17
N GLN A 63 -2.74 -7.29 -20.09
CA GLN A 63 -1.76 -7.35 -21.17
C GLN A 63 -2.32 -6.65 -22.40
N CYS A 64 -1.88 -5.41 -22.64
CA CYS A 64 -2.32 -4.59 -23.77
C CYS A 64 -1.21 -4.44 -24.82
N ASN A 65 -1.60 -4.50 -26.10
CA ASN A 65 -0.75 -4.17 -27.24
C ASN A 65 -1.53 -3.40 -28.32
N SER A 66 -0.92 -3.17 -29.49
CA SER A 66 -1.54 -2.43 -30.60
C SER A 66 -2.82 -3.08 -31.17
N HIS A 67 -3.09 -4.33 -30.85
CA HIS A 67 -4.24 -5.11 -31.33
C HIS A 67 -5.33 -5.31 -30.26
N GLY A 68 -5.13 -4.81 -29.03
CA GLY A 68 -6.11 -4.90 -27.95
C GLY A 68 -5.51 -5.36 -26.62
N CYS A 69 -6.40 -5.64 -25.66
CA CYS A 69 -6.03 -6.04 -24.30
C CYS A 69 -6.63 -7.40 -23.95
N THR A 70 -5.84 -8.23 -23.27
CA THR A 70 -6.27 -9.51 -22.71
C THR A 70 -5.86 -9.61 -21.25
N ARG A 71 -6.74 -10.19 -20.42
CA ARG A 71 -6.43 -10.42 -19.00
C ARG A 71 -5.87 -11.82 -18.82
N LEU A 72 -4.76 -11.93 -18.09
CA LEU A 72 -4.21 -13.22 -17.69
C LEU A 72 -5.20 -13.95 -16.75
N PRO A 73 -5.27 -15.29 -16.83
CA PRO A 73 -6.06 -16.09 -15.89
C PRO A 73 -5.43 -16.06 -14.50
N ASN A 74 -6.14 -16.58 -13.49
CA ASN A 74 -5.68 -16.64 -12.09
C ASN A 74 -5.31 -15.26 -11.53
N GLN A 75 -6.18 -14.26 -11.70
CA GLN A 75 -5.88 -12.86 -11.33
C GLN A 75 -5.49 -12.67 -9.84
N ASP A 76 -5.99 -13.54 -8.96
CA ASP A 76 -5.64 -13.54 -7.53
C ASP A 76 -4.19 -13.96 -7.25
N SER A 77 -3.47 -14.49 -8.23
CA SER A 77 -2.04 -14.78 -8.11
C SER A 77 -1.16 -13.57 -8.40
N PHE A 78 -1.72 -12.46 -8.89
CA PHE A 78 -0.94 -11.30 -9.31
C PHE A 78 -0.98 -10.18 -8.28
N MET A 79 0.16 -9.54 -8.04
CA MET A 79 0.22 -8.32 -7.25
C MET A 79 -0.32 -7.09 -8.02
N TRP A 80 -0.14 -7.09 -9.35
CA TRP A 80 -0.38 -5.92 -10.20
C TRP A 80 -1.48 -6.16 -11.23
N PHE A 81 -2.36 -5.17 -11.42
CA PHE A 81 -3.34 -5.18 -12.49
C PHE A 81 -2.70 -4.75 -13.81
N ASN A 82 -1.91 -3.68 -13.82
CA ASN A 82 -1.12 -3.23 -14.97
C ASN A 82 0.25 -2.74 -14.48
N SER A 83 1.01 -2.03 -15.33
CA SER A 83 2.36 -1.55 -15.00
C SER A 83 2.44 -0.52 -13.85
N LEU A 84 1.32 -0.16 -13.22
CA LEU A 84 1.26 0.83 -12.14
C LEU A 84 0.25 0.48 -11.05
N HIS A 85 -0.93 -0.05 -11.42
CA HIS A 85 -2.05 -0.22 -10.48
C HIS A 85 -1.98 -1.59 -9.81
N PRO A 86 -2.27 -1.69 -8.50
CA PRO A 86 -2.42 -2.96 -7.81
C PRO A 86 -3.53 -3.82 -8.42
N SER A 87 -3.45 -5.14 -8.24
CA SER A 87 -4.56 -6.03 -8.56
C SER A 87 -5.69 -5.88 -7.54
N ILE A 88 -6.89 -6.35 -7.89
CA ILE A 88 -8.03 -6.44 -6.95
C ILE A 88 -7.63 -7.22 -5.69
N LYS A 89 -6.79 -8.25 -5.83
CA LYS A 89 -6.31 -9.03 -4.71
C LYS A 89 -5.41 -8.19 -3.80
N THR A 90 -4.46 -7.43 -4.35
CA THR A 90 -3.62 -6.52 -3.57
C THR A 90 -4.43 -5.41 -2.91
N ASP A 91 -5.40 -4.81 -3.62
CA ASP A 91 -6.30 -3.80 -3.05
C ASP A 91 -7.12 -4.37 -1.88
N SER A 92 -7.54 -5.65 -1.96
CA SER A 92 -8.23 -6.31 -0.84
C SER A 92 -7.35 -6.43 0.42
N ILE A 93 -6.04 -6.64 0.23
CA ILE A 93 -5.05 -6.69 1.31
C ILE A 93 -4.87 -5.30 1.91
N ILE A 94 -4.70 -4.26 1.06
CA ILE A 94 -4.61 -2.86 1.48
C ILE A 94 -5.85 -2.47 2.29
N ALA A 95 -7.05 -2.79 1.81
CA ALA A 95 -8.30 -2.50 2.48
C ALA A 95 -8.38 -3.15 3.87
N LYS A 96 -7.95 -4.42 4.00
CA LYS A 96 -7.86 -5.09 5.30
C LYS A 96 -6.93 -4.36 6.25
N ARG A 97 -5.76 -3.90 5.78
CA ARG A 97 -4.82 -3.11 6.59
C ARG A 97 -5.41 -1.75 6.99
N CYS A 98 -6.13 -1.07 6.10
CA CYS A 98 -6.83 0.17 6.45
C CYS A 98 -7.87 -0.03 7.58
N VAL A 99 -8.59 -1.16 7.56
CA VAL A 99 -9.53 -1.49 8.66
C VAL A 99 -8.79 -1.69 9.98
N GLU A 100 -7.62 -2.35 9.96
CA GLU A 100 -6.75 -2.47 11.14
C GLU A 100 -6.27 -1.10 11.65
N VAL A 101 -6.03 -0.13 10.75
CA VAL A 101 -5.67 1.25 11.12
C VAL A 101 -6.83 1.95 11.84
N PHE A 102 -8.06 1.85 11.34
CA PHE A 102 -9.20 2.48 12.02
C PHE A 102 -9.51 1.91 13.40
N LYS A 103 -9.04 0.69 13.68
CA LYS A 103 -9.13 0.05 14.99
C LYS A 103 -7.94 0.36 15.89
N GLU A 104 -6.94 1.11 15.40
CA GLU A 104 -5.68 1.39 16.10
C GLU A 104 -4.87 0.11 16.42
N GLU A 105 -5.05 -0.95 15.62
CA GLU A 105 -4.41 -2.27 15.81
C GLU A 105 -3.34 -2.57 14.74
N SER A 106 -3.20 -1.71 13.72
CA SER A 106 -2.29 -1.95 12.61
C SER A 106 -0.82 -1.79 13.00
N LYS A 107 0.00 -2.80 12.67
CA LYS A 107 1.47 -2.73 12.72
C LYS A 107 2.09 -1.86 11.62
N TYR A 108 1.28 -1.39 10.65
CA TYR A 108 1.71 -0.55 9.53
C TYR A 108 1.24 0.90 9.67
N ALA A 109 0.98 1.37 10.89
CA ALA A 109 0.61 2.76 11.10
C ALA A 109 1.14 3.32 12.42
N ASP A 110 1.45 4.61 12.38
CA ASP A 110 1.71 5.44 13.55
C ASP A 110 0.49 6.33 13.82
N TYR A 111 0.21 6.63 15.10
CA TYR A 111 -0.99 7.33 15.55
C TYR A 111 -0.66 8.52 16.45
N TRP A 112 -1.40 9.62 16.31
CA TRP A 112 -1.26 10.84 17.11
C TRP A 112 -2.61 11.53 17.36
N SER A 113 -2.75 12.17 18.52
CA SER A 113 -3.95 12.90 18.94
C SER A 113 -3.61 14.13 19.79
#